data_AF-A0A1U8ACU0-F1
#
_entry.id   AF-A0A1U8ACU0-F1
#
_cell.length_a   1.000
_cell.length_b   1.000
_cell.length_c   1.000
_cell.angle_alpha   90.00
_cell.angle_beta   90.00
_cell.angle_gamma   90.00
#
_symmetry.space_group_name_H-M   'P 1'
#
loop_
_entity.id
_entity.type
_entity.pdbx_description
1 polymer ?
#
loop_
_entity_poly.entity_id
_entity_poly.type
_entity_poly.pdbx_seq_one_letter_code
_entity_poly.pdbx_strand_id
1 'polypeptide(L)'
;MGRGTAEALSAYRALLRATRKSFAGDTLMLNESALEVRKKFEENRNVTSEEEIKKLLADACEASDFISNMIVQAKLNSRGGFEVKPSKEHAGTTLEIPSEETLPRSV
;
A
#
# COMPACT_ATOMS: atom_id res chain seq x y z
N MET A 1 6.37 -29.26 7.41
CA MET A 1 5.62 -28.13 8.03
C MET A 1 6.40 -26.81 7.96
N GLY A 2 6.92 -26.36 6.80
CA GLY A 2 7.86 -25.21 6.82
C GLY A 2 7.96 -24.29 5.59
N ARG A 3 7.22 -24.52 4.48
CA ARG A 3 7.24 -23.60 3.32
C ARG A 3 6.21 -22.48 3.43
N GLY A 4 4.95 -22.80 3.71
CA GLY A 4 3.87 -21.80 3.80
C GLY A 4 4.08 -20.73 4.89
N THR A 5 4.70 -21.09 6.01
CA THR A 5 5.02 -20.13 7.08
C THR A 5 6.14 -19.16 6.68
N ALA A 6 7.14 -19.62 5.95
CA ALA A 6 8.21 -18.76 5.42
C ALA A 6 7.67 -17.80 4.34
N GLU A 7 6.80 -18.29 3.47
CA GLU A 7 6.13 -17.50 2.43
C GLU A 7 5.21 -16.43 3.03
N ALA A 8 4.39 -16.78 4.02
CA ALA A 8 3.53 -15.83 4.73
C ALA A 8 4.34 -14.73 5.43
N LEU A 9 5.44 -15.08 6.11
CA LEU A 9 6.33 -14.09 6.72
C LEU A 9 7.03 -13.20 5.69
N SER A 10 7.36 -13.73 4.52
CA SER A 10 7.94 -12.96 3.43
C SER A 10 6.93 -11.93 2.89
N ALA A 11 5.71 -12.39 2.59
CA ALA A 11 4.61 -11.53 2.12
C ALA A 11 4.27 -10.43 3.13
N TYR A 12 4.18 -10.77 4.42
CA TYR A 12 3.96 -9.80 5.49
C TYR A 12 5.04 -8.70 5.50
N ARG A 13 6.31 -9.09 5.40
CA ARG A 13 7.43 -8.13 5.37
C ARG A 13 7.44 -7.30 4.09
N ALA A 14 7.04 -7.86 2.95
CA ALA A 14 6.93 -7.13 1.69
C ALA A 14 5.88 -6.02 1.78
N LEU A 15 4.70 -6.31 2.31
CA LEU A 15 3.64 -5.33 2.57
C LEU A 15 4.11 -4.19 3.48
N LEU A 16 4.73 -4.50 4.61
CA LEU A 16 5.24 -3.46 5.52
C LEU A 16 6.34 -2.59 4.90
N ARG A 17 7.13 -3.13 3.97
CA ARG A 17 8.14 -2.35 3.24
C ARG A 17 7.47 -1.45 2.20
N ALA A 18 6.46 -1.96 1.49
CA ALA A 18 5.68 -1.21 0.51
C ALA A 18 5.00 -0.01 1.19
N THR A 19 4.29 -0.22 2.30
CA THR A 19 3.62 0.87 3.04
C THR A 19 4.61 1.91 3.53
N ARG A 20 5.76 1.48 4.06
CA ARG A 20 6.82 2.40 4.50
C ARG A 20 7.40 3.24 3.37
N LYS A 21 7.53 2.67 2.16
CA LYS A 21 8.02 3.37 0.97
C LYS A 21 7.00 4.41 0.51
N SER A 22 5.73 4.02 0.39
CA SER A 22 4.70 4.84 -0.26
C SER A 22 4.10 5.91 0.63
N PHE A 23 4.04 5.68 1.96
CA PHE A 23 3.51 6.66 2.93
C PHE A 23 4.61 7.41 3.69
N ALA A 24 5.82 7.51 3.13
CA ALA A 24 6.97 8.13 3.78
C ALA A 24 6.75 9.62 4.08
N GLY A 25 6.43 9.92 5.34
CA GLY A 25 6.14 11.27 5.84
C GLY A 25 4.70 11.46 6.32
N ASP A 26 3.83 10.47 6.11
CA ASP A 26 2.47 10.42 6.67
C ASP A 26 2.42 9.38 7.78
N THR A 27 2.69 9.82 9.00
CA THR A 27 2.75 8.95 10.19
C THR A 27 1.42 8.30 10.50
N LEU A 28 0.30 8.95 10.18
CA LEU A 28 -1.03 8.40 10.41
C LEU A 28 -1.25 7.23 9.44
N MET A 29 -1.04 7.43 8.14
CA MET A 29 -1.20 6.34 7.18
C MET A 29 -0.22 5.19 7.41
N LEU A 30 1.01 5.46 7.82
CA LEU A 30 1.97 4.40 8.17
C LEU A 30 1.46 3.53 9.33
N ASN A 31 0.90 4.14 10.38
CA ASN A 31 0.41 3.41 11.53
C ASN A 31 -0.87 2.63 11.21
N GLU A 32 -1.85 3.27 10.58
CA GLU A 32 -3.13 2.63 10.24
C GLU A 32 -2.93 1.49 9.23
N SER A 33 -2.10 1.69 8.19
CA SER A 33 -1.80 0.63 7.23
C SER A 33 -1.07 -0.55 7.86
N ALA A 34 -0.11 -0.31 8.76
CA ALA A 34 0.58 -1.38 9.47
C ALA A 34 -0.36 -2.17 10.40
N LEU A 35 -1.32 -1.49 11.05
CA LEU A 35 -2.35 -2.12 11.88
C LEU A 35 -3.28 -3.00 11.05
N GLU A 36 -3.77 -2.50 9.92
CA GLU A 36 -4.66 -3.27 9.04
C GLU A 36 -3.95 -4.50 8.46
N VAL A 37 -2.70 -4.35 7.99
CA VAL A 37 -1.88 -5.48 7.53
C VAL A 37 -1.72 -6.52 8.65
N ARG A 38 -1.40 -6.10 9.88
CA ARG A 38 -1.29 -7.03 11.00
C ARG A 38 -2.61 -7.73 11.31
N LYS A 39 -3.71 -6.99 11.33
CA LYS A 39 -5.05 -7.51 11.59
C LYS A 39 -5.43 -8.60 10.58
N LYS A 40 -5.23 -8.33 9.28
CA LYS A 40 -5.52 -9.30 8.22
C LYS A 40 -4.70 -10.58 8.32
N PHE A 41 -3.42 -10.49 8.68
CA PHE A 41 -2.60 -11.68 8.88
C PHE A 41 -3.01 -12.47 10.12
N GLU A 42 -3.46 -11.81 11.19
CA GLU A 42 -3.96 -12.50 12.39
C GLU A 42 -5.32 -13.16 12.15
N GLU A 43 -6.24 -12.50 11.44
CA GLU A 43 -7.55 -13.06 11.04
C GLU A 43 -7.39 -14.38 10.26
N ASN A 44 -6.35 -14.47 9.42
CA ASN A 44 -6.10 -15.63 8.57
C ASN A 44 -5.06 -16.62 9.15
N ARG A 45 -4.59 -16.42 10.39
CA ARG A 45 -3.52 -17.22 11.00
C ARG A 45 -3.84 -18.70 11.11
N ASN A 46 -5.12 -19.04 11.24
CA ASN A 46 -5.60 -20.41 11.44
C ASN A 46 -6.09 -21.08 10.15
N VAL A 47 -5.91 -20.45 8.99
CA VAL A 47 -6.29 -21.06 7.71
C VAL A 47 -5.37 -22.26 7.46
N THR A 48 -5.98 -23.42 7.21
CA THR A 48 -5.25 -24.69 6.94
C THR A 48 -5.44 -25.20 5.51
N SER A 49 -6.36 -24.62 4.75
CA SER A 49 -6.60 -24.99 3.35
C SER A 49 -5.45 -24.50 2.47
N GLU A 50 -4.80 -25.40 1.75
CA GLU A 50 -3.65 -25.05 0.89
C GLU A 50 -4.05 -24.09 -0.25
N GLU A 51 -5.25 -24.27 -0.82
CA GLU A 51 -5.78 -23.40 -1.87
C GLU A 51 -6.03 -21.97 -1.35
N GLU A 52 -6.60 -21.88 -0.15
CA GLU A 52 -6.90 -20.60 0.49
C GLU A 52 -5.62 -19.87 0.91
N ILE A 53 -4.62 -20.60 1.43
CA ILE A 53 -3.30 -20.05 1.73
C ILE A 53 -2.66 -19.49 0.46
N LYS A 54 -2.67 -20.24 -0.66
CA LYS A 54 -2.10 -19.77 -1.94
C LYS A 54 -2.79 -18.51 -2.44
N LYS A 55 -4.12 -18.45 -2.33
CA LYS A 55 -4.90 -17.27 -2.70
C LYS A 55 -4.53 -16.06 -1.85
N LEU A 56 -4.51 -16.20 -0.53
CA LEU A 56 -4.16 -15.12 0.40
C LEU A 56 -2.71 -14.62 0.18
N LEU A 57 -1.78 -15.51 -0.15
CA LEU A 57 -0.42 -15.13 -0.50
C LEU A 57 -0.36 -14.36 -1.83
N ALA A 58 -1.14 -14.76 -2.83
CA ALA A 58 -1.24 -14.04 -4.10
C ALA A 58 -1.82 -12.63 -3.89
N ASP A 59 -2.91 -12.52 -3.13
CA ASP A 59 -3.54 -11.24 -2.79
C ASP A 59 -2.55 -10.32 -2.03
N ALA A 60 -1.76 -10.87 -1.10
CA ALA A 60 -0.75 -10.12 -0.37
C ALA A 60 0.40 -9.62 -1.27
N CYS A 61 0.82 -10.43 -2.24
CA CYS A 61 1.81 -10.03 -3.25
C CYS A 61 1.27 -8.89 -4.12
N GLU A 62 0.06 -9.04 -4.67
CA GLU A 62 -0.58 -8.02 -5.51
C GLU A 62 -0.77 -6.70 -4.74
N ALA A 63 -1.23 -6.76 -3.49
CA ALA A 63 -1.34 -5.58 -2.64
C ALA A 63 0.02 -4.90 -2.39
N SER A 64 1.11 -5.67 -2.22
CA SER A 64 2.45 -5.12 -2.05
C SER A 64 2.96 -4.40 -3.30
N ASP A 65 2.69 -4.95 -4.48
CA ASP A 65 3.04 -4.34 -5.76
C ASP A 65 2.20 -3.08 -6.02
N PHE A 66 0.89 -3.15 -5.74
CA PHE A 66 -0.01 -2.01 -5.86
C PHE A 66 0.44 -0.86 -4.96
N ILE A 67 0.69 -1.11 -3.68
CA ILE A 67 1.14 -0.07 -2.75
C ILE A 67 2.46 0.53 -3.22
N SER A 68 3.42 -0.30 -3.64
CA SER A 68 4.75 0.16 -4.04
C SER A 68 4.76 0.99 -5.33
N ASN A 69 3.86 0.68 -6.27
CA ASN A 69 3.93 1.20 -7.64
C ASN A 69 2.77 2.11 -8.02
N MET A 70 1.61 2.05 -7.34
CA MET A 70 0.41 2.80 -7.73
C MET A 70 0.09 3.94 -6.75
N ILE A 71 0.64 3.95 -5.54
CA ILE A 71 0.43 5.03 -4.58
C ILE A 71 1.48 6.11 -4.79
N VAL A 72 1.05 7.28 -5.29
CA VAL A 72 1.89 8.47 -5.39
C VAL A 72 1.49 9.47 -4.31
N GLN A 73 2.40 9.75 -3.38
CA GLN A 73 2.13 10.68 -2.28
C GLN A 73 2.39 12.13 -2.70
N ALA A 74 1.35 12.96 -2.62
CA ALA A 74 1.48 14.41 -2.72
C ALA A 74 2.10 14.96 -1.44
N LYS A 75 3.20 15.73 -1.54
CA LYS A 75 3.84 16.38 -0.40
C LYS A 75 3.60 17.88 -0.44
N LEU A 76 3.13 18.46 0.65
CA LEU A 76 2.98 19.91 0.76
C LEU A 76 4.37 20.56 0.73
N ASN A 77 4.58 21.49 -0.21
CA ASN A 77 5.81 22.26 -0.33
C ASN A 77 5.76 23.52 0.55
N SER A 78 6.93 24.12 0.78
CA SER A 78 7.08 25.33 1.60
C SER A 78 6.38 26.58 1.05
N ARG A 79 5.83 26.50 -0.17
CA ARG A 79 5.07 27.59 -0.81
C ARG A 79 3.55 27.42 -0.70
N GLY A 80 3.08 26.39 0.01
CA GLY A 80 1.66 26.10 0.20
C GLY A 80 0.98 25.30 -0.92
N GLY A 81 1.75 24.79 -1.90
CA GLY A 81 1.25 23.91 -2.96
C GLY A 81 1.60 22.45 -2.68
N PHE A 82 0.85 21.50 -3.25
CA PHE A 82 1.16 20.08 -3.17
C PHE A 82 2.07 19.67 -4.36
N GLU A 83 3.22 19.08 -4.07
CA GLU A 83 4.13 18.50 -5.05
C GLU A 83 4.00 16.98 -5.06
N VAL A 84 3.61 16.44 -6.21
CA VAL A 84 3.63 15.01 -6.48
C VAL A 84 4.97 14.70 -7.15
N LYS A 85 5.84 13.91 -6.51
CA LYS A 85 7.08 13.44 -7.14
C LYS A 85 6.87 12.02 -7.66
N PRO A 86 6.48 11.82 -8.93
CA PRO A 86 6.50 10.50 -9.52
C PRO A 86 7.95 10.00 -9.58
N SER A 87 8.27 8.99 -8.77
CA SER A 87 9.45 8.15 -8.91
C SER A 87 9.56 7.55 -10.33
N LYS A 88 10.75 7.13 -10.77
CA LYS A 88 10.97 6.47 -12.08
C LYS A 88 10.04 5.28 -12.35
N GLU A 89 9.52 4.68 -11.29
CA GLU A 89 8.59 3.54 -11.27
C GLU A 89 7.17 3.93 -11.74
N HIS A 90 6.87 5.22 -11.83
CA HIS A 90 5.62 5.79 -12.36
C HIS A 90 5.82 6.55 -13.68
N ALA A 91 7.02 6.47 -14.28
CA ALA A 91 7.33 7.11 -15.55
C ALA A 91 6.59 6.40 -16.69
N GLY A 92 5.34 6.82 -16.95
CA GLY A 92 4.47 6.25 -17.98
C GLY A 92 2.99 6.19 -17.60
N THR A 93 2.64 6.39 -16.33
CA THR A 93 1.23 6.46 -15.90
C THR A 93 0.73 7.89 -16.07
N THR A 94 -0.19 8.10 -17.02
CA THR A 94 -0.87 9.39 -17.20
C THR A 94 -1.59 9.78 -15.91
N LEU A 95 -1.14 10.84 -15.27
CA LEU A 95 -1.83 11.47 -14.16
C LEU A 95 -2.87 12.44 -14.75
N GLU A 96 -4.10 11.98 -14.93
CA GLU A 96 -5.21 12.91 -15.17
C GLU A 96 -5.49 13.64 -13.86
N ILE A 97 -5.06 14.90 -13.79
CA ILE A 97 -5.41 15.81 -12.70
C ILE A 97 -6.86 16.25 -12.98
N PRO A 98 -7.85 15.88 -12.14
CA PRO A 98 -9.19 16.44 -12.28
C PRO A 98 -9.07 17.94 -12.03
N SER A 99 -9.40 18.75 -13.03
CA SER A 99 -9.49 20.20 -12.90
C SER A 99 -10.45 20.55 -11.76
N GLU A 100 -10.15 21.64 -11.05
CA GLU A 100 -10.73 22.16 -9.80
C GLU A 100 -12.26 22.40 -9.79
N GLU A 101 -12.98 22.00 -10.84
CA GLU A 101 -14.42 22.21 -11.03
C GLU A 101 -15.30 21.20 -10.25
N THR A 102 -14.72 20.14 -9.66
CA THR A 102 -15.46 19.08 -8.95
C THR A 102 -15.24 19.04 -7.44
N LEU A 103 -14.64 20.07 -6.84
CA LEU A 103 -14.64 20.18 -5.38
C LEU A 103 -16.03 20.67 -4.91
N PRO A 104 -16.78 19.90 -4.10
CA PRO A 104 -18.01 20.40 -3.51
C PRO A 104 -17.64 21.58 -2.61
N ARG A 105 -18.20 22.75 -2.92
CA ARG A 105 -18.07 23.96 -2.13
C ARG A 105 -18.55 23.65 -0.71
N SER A 106 -17.67 23.76 0.27
CA SER A 106 -18.05 23.64 1.69
C SER A 106 -19.06 24.74 2.02
N VAL A 107 -20.23 24.31 2.50
CA VAL A 107 -21.27 25.18 3.08
C VAL A 107 -20.81 25.67 4.45
#